data_AF-A0A2E7D1W3-F1
#
_entry.id   AF-A0A2E7D1W3-F1
#
_cell.length_a   1.000
_cell.length_b   1.000
_cell.length_c   1.000
_cell.angle_alpha   90.00
_cell.angle_beta   90.00
_cell.angle_gamma   90.00
#
_symmetry.space_group_name_H-M   'P 1'
#
loop_
_entity.id
_entity.type
_entity.pdbx_description
1 polymer ?
#
loop_
_entity_poly.entity_id
_entity_poly.type
_entity_poly.pdbx_seq_one_letter_code
_entity_poly.pdbx_strand_id
1 'polypeptide(L)'
;MRSTRRRGFTLIELEVVVSIIVVLLAVMLPAMIHARSAARRAQCQNNLKQIGLALHMYHSIHDCFPPGYVFKPGTGDSANMSGFGWASMILPFSEQSTLYDTIDFNVPIFQEENAEARAQRISMFECSMDQTLQEGDVVLTGKGYAPSSFVASFGPGDMSKNPAENLGAFGQNSSTKDRGVTDGLSYSFFIGERWNGTYEERKNQGPRVKIQSTWFGAEPDFATGKDNSHLVMFQAVHTPNSDDSDHLDASSAHQTGAHFLMGDGSVHFISFEVEPALYRKLSTIRGGELTGEF
;
A
#
# COMPACT_ATOMS: atom_id res chain seq x y z
N MET A 1 61.41 29.48 35.43
CA MET A 1 60.14 28.88 34.96
C MET A 1 59.16 30.00 34.63
N ARG A 2 58.79 30.19 33.36
CA ARG A 2 57.82 31.21 32.93
C ARG A 2 56.41 30.69 33.24
N SER A 3 55.71 31.33 34.17
CA SER A 3 54.30 31.06 34.46
C SER A 3 53.45 31.44 33.24
N THR A 4 52.93 30.46 32.53
CA THR A 4 51.91 30.66 31.50
C THR A 4 50.59 31.01 32.19
N ARG A 5 50.19 32.30 32.16
CA ARG A 5 48.86 32.73 32.61
C ARG A 5 47.80 31.94 31.82
N ARG A 6 47.12 31.00 32.48
CA ARG A 6 45.91 30.38 31.94
C ARG A 6 44.84 31.46 31.88
N ARG A 7 44.35 31.79 30.68
CA ARG A 7 43.18 32.65 30.52
C ARG A 7 41.97 31.87 31.05
N GLY A 8 41.37 32.37 32.13
CA GLY A 8 40.11 31.83 32.63
C GLY A 8 38.96 32.30 31.74
N PHE A 9 38.03 31.38 31.47
CA PHE A 9 36.82 31.68 30.73
C PHE A 9 35.90 32.56 31.59
N THR A 10 35.38 33.65 31.04
CA THR A 10 34.47 34.53 31.78
C THR A 10 33.04 33.98 31.73
N LEU A 11 32.24 34.28 32.76
CA LEU A 11 30.82 33.88 32.83
C LEU A 11 30.05 34.35 31.59
N ILE A 12 30.36 35.57 31.11
CA ILE A 12 29.74 36.19 29.94
C ILE A 12 30.09 35.43 28.66
N GLU A 13 31.35 35.01 28.48
CA GLU A 13 31.75 34.22 27.30
C GLU A 13 31.00 32.88 27.25
N LEU A 14 30.75 32.26 28.40
CA LEU A 14 29.95 31.03 28.47
C LEU A 14 28.49 31.27 28.13
N GLU A 15 27.90 32.34 28.63
CA GLU A 15 26.50 32.68 28.38
C GLU A 15 26.26 33.00 26.89
N VAL A 16 27.16 33.75 26.26
CA VAL A 16 27.07 34.05 24.82
C VAL A 16 27.19 32.77 23.99
N VAL A 17 28.11 31.86 24.32
CA VAL A 17 28.26 30.60 23.57
C VAL A 17 27.04 29.71 23.74
N VAL A 18 26.53 29.56 24.96
CA VAL A 18 25.34 28.73 25.22
C VAL A 18 24.11 29.33 24.56
N SER A 19 23.91 30.65 24.62
CA SER A 19 22.77 31.31 23.96
C SER A 19 22.81 31.16 22.44
N ILE A 20 23.99 31.26 21.81
CA ILE A 20 24.14 30.99 20.38
C ILE A 20 23.77 29.54 20.04
N ILE A 21 24.25 28.55 20.82
CA ILE A 21 23.92 27.14 20.60
C ILE A 21 22.40 26.90 20.73
N VAL A 22 21.76 27.48 21.76
CA VAL A 22 20.31 27.36 21.97
C VAL A 22 19.53 27.95 20.79
N VAL A 23 19.93 29.13 20.30
CA VAL A 23 19.30 29.76 19.13
C VAL A 23 19.48 28.90 17.87
N LEU A 24 20.67 28.36 17.65
CA LEU A 24 20.94 27.47 16.50
C LEU A 24 20.08 26.19 16.56
N LEU A 25 20.01 25.54 17.73
CA LEU A 25 19.18 24.34 17.92
C LEU A 25 17.69 24.65 17.76
N ALA A 26 17.22 25.79 18.26
CA ALA A 26 15.83 26.22 18.13
C ALA A 26 15.43 26.43 16.66
N VAL A 27 16.34 26.96 15.83
CA VAL A 27 16.10 27.13 14.39
C VAL A 27 16.23 25.81 13.62
N MET A 28 17.14 24.91 14.02
CA MET A 28 17.36 23.64 13.33
C MET A 28 16.28 22.59 13.60
N LEU A 29 15.69 22.55 14.81
CA LEU A 29 14.77 21.48 15.21
C LEU A 29 13.51 21.38 14.34
N PRO A 30 12.78 22.48 14.02
CA PRO A 30 11.62 22.41 13.13
C PRO A 30 12.00 21.94 11.72
N ALA A 31 13.13 22.43 11.19
CA ALA A 31 13.61 22.07 9.86
C ALA A 31 13.93 20.57 9.74
N MET A 32 14.54 19.97 10.78
CA MET A 32 14.81 18.54 10.81
C MET A 32 13.55 17.68 10.79
N ILE A 33 12.45 18.14 11.41
CA ILE A 33 11.18 17.41 11.44
C ILE A 33 10.53 17.43 10.05
N HIS A 34 10.48 18.60 9.40
CA HIS A 34 9.99 18.73 8.03
C HIS A 34 10.81 17.93 7.02
N ALA A 35 12.13 17.91 7.17
CA ALA A 35 13.01 17.12 6.30
C ALA A 35 12.74 15.61 6.45
N ARG A 36 12.52 15.12 7.68
CA ARG A 36 12.21 13.71 7.94
C ARG A 36 10.85 13.30 7.35
N SER A 37 9.82 14.12 7.50
CA SER A 37 8.50 13.80 6.92
C SER A 37 8.52 13.86 5.38
N ALA A 38 9.29 14.77 4.79
CA ALA A 38 9.52 14.80 3.34
C ALA A 38 10.27 13.54 2.86
N ALA A 39 11.31 13.11 3.57
CA ALA A 39 12.06 11.89 3.23
C ALA A 39 11.18 10.64 3.30
N ARG A 40 10.31 10.52 4.31
CA ARG A 40 9.37 9.41 4.44
C ARG A 40 8.35 9.36 3.29
N ARG A 41 7.82 10.52 2.87
CA ARG A 41 6.96 10.64 1.68
C ARG A 41 7.69 10.21 0.40
N ALA A 42 8.91 10.72 0.20
CA ALA A 42 9.72 10.35 -0.94
C ALA A 42 10.03 8.84 -0.97
N GLN A 43 10.19 8.20 0.20
CA GLN A 43 10.36 6.76 0.29
C GLN A 43 9.10 6.00 -0.17
N CYS A 44 7.89 6.36 0.29
CA CYS A 44 6.66 5.69 -0.16
C CYS A 44 6.44 5.91 -1.67
N GLN A 45 6.75 7.10 -2.19
CA GLN A 45 6.73 7.37 -3.64
C GLN A 45 7.73 6.50 -4.41
N ASN A 46 8.96 6.33 -3.91
CA ASN A 46 9.98 5.49 -4.54
C ASN A 46 9.61 4.00 -4.50
N ASN A 47 9.02 3.53 -3.41
CA ASN A 47 8.49 2.18 -3.29
C ASN A 47 7.44 1.90 -4.39
N LEU A 48 6.49 2.82 -4.59
CA LEU A 48 5.51 2.71 -5.69
C LEU A 48 6.16 2.72 -7.08
N LYS A 49 7.22 3.52 -7.29
CA LYS A 49 7.98 3.48 -8.56
C LYS A 49 8.67 2.14 -8.79
N GLN A 50 9.23 1.54 -7.75
CA GLN A 50 9.82 0.19 -7.84
C GLN A 50 8.75 -0.86 -8.15
N ILE A 51 7.59 -0.77 -7.50
CA ILE A 51 6.42 -1.61 -7.80
C ILE A 51 5.97 -1.43 -9.26
N GLY A 52 5.89 -0.20 -9.76
CA GLY A 52 5.54 0.09 -11.15
C GLY A 52 6.52 -0.52 -12.14
N LEU A 53 7.83 -0.42 -11.88
CA LEU A 53 8.84 -1.08 -12.69
C LEU A 53 8.65 -2.60 -12.70
N ALA A 54 8.43 -3.22 -11.53
CA ALA A 54 8.21 -4.65 -11.40
C ALA A 54 6.93 -5.10 -12.13
N LEU A 55 5.85 -4.32 -12.07
CA LEU A 55 4.61 -4.56 -12.82
C LEU A 55 4.83 -4.53 -14.33
N HIS A 56 5.60 -3.56 -14.85
CA HIS A 56 5.91 -3.49 -16.28
C HIS A 56 6.87 -4.60 -16.73
N MET A 57 7.81 -5.04 -15.88
CA MET A 57 8.64 -6.21 -16.16
C MET A 57 7.80 -7.49 -16.23
N TYR A 58 6.85 -7.67 -15.30
CA TYR A 58 5.87 -8.76 -15.35
C TYR A 58 5.08 -8.70 -16.66
N HIS A 59 4.54 -7.53 -17.01
CA HIS A 59 3.77 -7.32 -18.25
C HIS A 59 4.60 -7.62 -19.50
N SER A 60 5.87 -7.21 -19.54
CA SER A 60 6.76 -7.48 -20.68
C SER A 60 6.98 -8.97 -20.96
N ILE A 61 6.85 -9.83 -19.94
CA ILE A 61 7.05 -11.27 -20.06
C ILE A 61 5.72 -12.02 -20.27
N HIS A 62 4.64 -11.56 -19.63
CA HIS A 62 3.35 -12.26 -19.61
C HIS A 62 2.30 -11.68 -20.58
N ASP A 63 2.57 -10.53 -21.21
CA ASP A 63 1.64 -9.79 -22.09
C ASP A 63 0.31 -9.40 -21.38
N CYS A 64 0.38 -9.27 -20.06
CA CYS A 64 -0.67 -8.77 -19.18
C CYS A 64 -0.09 -8.38 -17.81
N PHE A 65 -0.78 -7.50 -17.10
CA PHE A 65 -0.55 -7.25 -15.68
C PHE A 65 -1.04 -8.44 -14.85
N PRO A 66 -0.45 -8.66 -13.65
CA PRO A 66 -0.85 -9.79 -12.82
C PRO A 66 -2.31 -9.67 -12.39
N PRO A 67 -2.97 -10.80 -12.06
CA PRO A 67 -4.28 -10.76 -11.43
C PRO A 67 -4.18 -10.04 -10.08
N GLY A 68 -5.27 -9.39 -9.65
CA GLY A 68 -5.35 -8.84 -8.29
C GLY A 68 -5.12 -9.93 -7.25
N TYR A 69 -5.70 -11.10 -7.50
CA TYR A 69 -5.37 -12.37 -6.85
C TYR A 69 -5.82 -13.56 -7.70
N VAL A 70 -5.17 -14.70 -7.50
CA VAL A 70 -5.57 -15.97 -8.12
C VAL A 70 -6.59 -16.66 -7.24
N PHE A 71 -7.79 -16.82 -7.78
CA PHE A 71 -8.86 -17.58 -7.15
C PHE A 71 -8.99 -18.96 -7.76
N LYS A 72 -9.03 -19.96 -6.88
CA LYS A 72 -9.35 -21.35 -7.24
C LYS A 72 -10.52 -21.81 -6.37
N PRO A 73 -11.66 -22.22 -6.95
CA PRO A 73 -12.75 -22.76 -6.15
C PRO A 73 -12.30 -24.06 -5.46
N GLY A 74 -12.75 -24.28 -4.22
CA GLY A 74 -12.52 -25.54 -3.52
C GLY A 74 -13.56 -26.61 -3.86
N THR A 75 -13.54 -27.72 -3.12
CA THR A 75 -14.53 -28.80 -3.23
C THR A 75 -15.80 -28.48 -2.42
N GLY A 76 -17.00 -28.50 -3.04
CA GLY A 76 -18.26 -28.12 -2.37
C GLY A 76 -18.45 -26.60 -2.32
N ASP A 77 -19.11 -26.06 -1.28
CA ASP A 77 -19.28 -24.61 -1.02
C ASP A 77 -17.95 -23.90 -0.62
N SER A 78 -16.81 -24.41 -1.08
CA SER A 78 -15.51 -24.07 -0.51
C SER A 78 -14.89 -22.83 -1.14
N ALA A 79 -14.47 -21.95 -0.24
CA ALA A 79 -13.77 -20.69 -0.45
C ALA A 79 -12.40 -20.86 -1.18
N ASN A 80 -11.76 -19.73 -1.50
CA ASN A 80 -10.54 -19.65 -2.31
C ASN A 80 -9.41 -20.60 -1.87
N MET A 81 -9.09 -21.60 -2.71
CA MET A 81 -8.03 -22.60 -2.53
C MET A 81 -6.71 -22.23 -3.22
N SER A 82 -6.53 -20.96 -3.58
CA SER A 82 -5.27 -20.40 -4.07
C SER A 82 -4.91 -19.21 -3.21
N GLY A 83 -5.40 -18.02 -3.54
CA GLY A 83 -5.24 -16.81 -2.73
C GLY A 83 -4.10 -15.90 -3.15
N PHE A 84 -3.11 -16.36 -3.94
CA PHE A 84 -1.93 -15.55 -4.24
C PHE A 84 -2.26 -14.19 -4.87
N GLY A 85 -1.79 -13.12 -4.23
CA GLY A 85 -2.01 -11.73 -4.65
C GLY A 85 -1.08 -11.29 -5.79
N TRP A 86 -1.39 -10.14 -6.38
CA TRP A 86 -0.57 -9.51 -7.42
C TRP A 86 0.89 -9.33 -6.99
N ALA A 87 1.12 -8.97 -5.73
CA ALA A 87 2.46 -8.67 -5.21
C ALA A 87 3.36 -9.92 -5.15
N SER A 88 2.79 -11.08 -4.83
CA SER A 88 3.50 -12.37 -4.90
C SER A 88 3.99 -12.72 -6.31
N MET A 89 3.28 -12.26 -7.34
CA MET A 89 3.63 -12.53 -8.75
C MET A 89 4.78 -11.66 -9.27
N ILE A 90 5.00 -10.49 -8.65
CA ILE A 90 6.03 -9.55 -9.11
C ILE A 90 7.36 -9.67 -8.35
N LEU A 91 7.44 -10.51 -7.32
CA LEU A 91 8.66 -10.72 -6.53
C LEU A 91 9.93 -10.99 -7.37
N PRO A 92 9.90 -11.80 -8.45
CA PRO A 92 11.08 -12.03 -9.28
C PRO A 92 11.60 -10.75 -9.95
N PHE A 93 10.75 -9.73 -10.09
CA PHE A 93 11.05 -8.45 -10.72
C PHE A 93 11.36 -7.33 -9.71
N SER A 94 11.37 -7.65 -8.41
CA SER A 94 11.63 -6.71 -7.32
C SER A 94 12.79 -7.16 -6.42
N GLU A 95 13.78 -7.86 -6.98
CA GLU A 95 14.94 -8.41 -6.25
C GLU A 95 14.55 -9.41 -5.13
N GLN A 96 13.38 -10.03 -5.22
CA GLN A 96 12.87 -11.03 -4.26
C GLN A 96 12.76 -12.43 -4.88
N SER A 97 13.60 -12.77 -5.88
CA SER A 97 13.57 -14.08 -6.55
C SER A 97 13.78 -15.24 -5.58
N THR A 98 14.70 -15.11 -4.62
CA THR A 98 14.94 -16.15 -3.60
C THR A 98 13.70 -16.43 -2.76
N LEU A 99 12.95 -15.39 -2.38
CA LEU A 99 11.71 -15.54 -1.64
C LEU A 99 10.62 -16.16 -2.52
N TYR A 100 10.55 -15.75 -3.79
CA TYR A 100 9.60 -16.33 -4.74
C TYR A 100 9.78 -17.84 -4.89
N ASP A 101 11.01 -18.32 -4.96
CA ASP A 101 11.33 -19.76 -5.10
C ASP A 101 10.91 -20.60 -3.87
N THR A 102 10.69 -19.96 -2.71
CA THR A 102 10.18 -20.66 -1.50
C THR A 102 8.66 -20.80 -1.47
N ILE A 103 7.93 -20.10 -2.35
CA ILE A 103 6.47 -20.14 -2.38
C ILE A 103 6.00 -21.36 -3.17
N ASP A 104 5.19 -22.22 -2.54
CA ASP A 104 4.50 -23.30 -3.24
C ASP A 104 3.15 -22.80 -3.76
N PHE A 105 3.10 -22.47 -5.05
CA PHE A 105 1.89 -22.03 -5.75
C PHE A 105 0.84 -23.13 -5.97
N ASN A 106 1.17 -24.40 -5.69
CA ASN A 106 0.24 -25.52 -5.86
C ASN A 106 -0.68 -25.73 -4.65
N VAL A 107 -0.34 -25.12 -3.51
CA VAL A 107 -1.12 -25.19 -2.27
C VAL A 107 -1.69 -23.81 -1.90
N PRO A 108 -2.83 -23.74 -1.19
CA PRO A 108 -3.39 -22.47 -0.75
C PRO A 108 -2.42 -21.64 0.11
N ILE A 109 -2.60 -20.30 0.10
CA ILE A 109 -1.72 -19.38 0.84
C ILE A 109 -1.65 -19.63 2.35
N PHE A 110 -2.70 -20.18 2.95
CA PHE A 110 -2.82 -20.40 4.40
C PHE A 110 -2.22 -21.74 4.87
N GLN A 111 -1.72 -22.57 3.94
CA GLN A 111 -1.10 -23.85 4.27
C GLN A 111 0.30 -23.68 4.86
N GLU A 112 0.76 -24.67 5.62
CA GLU A 112 1.99 -24.54 6.41
C GLU A 112 3.26 -24.43 5.55
N GLU A 113 3.23 -25.01 4.37
CA GLU A 113 4.30 -24.93 3.36
C GLU A 113 4.62 -23.48 2.98
N ASN A 114 3.61 -22.60 3.01
CA ASN A 114 3.76 -21.18 2.70
C ASN A 114 3.98 -20.29 3.95
N ALA A 115 4.15 -20.88 5.14
CA ALA A 115 4.21 -20.14 6.41
C ALA A 115 5.38 -19.18 6.53
N GLU A 116 6.57 -19.64 6.14
CA GLU A 116 7.77 -18.81 6.18
C GLU A 116 7.70 -17.68 5.16
N ALA A 117 7.29 -18.00 3.92
CA ALA A 117 7.21 -17.03 2.85
C ALA A 117 6.19 -15.91 3.15
N ARG A 118 4.99 -16.23 3.65
CA ARG A 118 3.97 -15.23 3.94
C ARG A 118 4.29 -14.32 5.13
N ALA A 119 5.17 -14.76 6.04
CA ALA A 119 5.61 -13.97 7.18
C ALA A 119 6.77 -13.01 6.85
N GLN A 120 7.37 -13.15 5.66
CA GLN A 120 8.51 -12.32 5.27
C GLN A 120 8.07 -10.88 4.96
N ARG A 121 8.67 -9.92 5.68
CA ARG A 121 8.48 -8.49 5.45
C ARG A 121 9.37 -7.97 4.33
N ILE A 122 8.77 -7.20 3.44
CA ILE A 122 9.45 -6.61 2.28
C ILE A 122 9.27 -5.10 2.37
N SER A 123 10.37 -4.38 2.58
CA SER A 123 10.36 -2.93 2.77
C SER A 123 9.78 -2.15 1.58
N MET A 124 9.83 -2.72 0.37
CA MET A 124 9.18 -2.16 -0.82
C MET A 124 7.65 -2.10 -0.67
N PHE A 125 7.05 -3.02 0.07
CA PHE A 125 5.61 -3.06 0.28
C PHE A 125 5.12 -2.31 1.53
N GLU A 126 6.04 -1.68 2.27
CA GLU A 126 5.74 -0.96 3.52
C GLU A 126 5.89 0.55 3.31
N CYS A 127 4.93 1.34 3.78
CA CYS A 127 5.09 2.80 3.80
C CYS A 127 5.73 3.25 5.12
N SER A 128 6.83 3.99 5.02
CA SER A 128 7.59 4.49 6.18
C SER A 128 6.83 5.47 7.09
N MET A 129 5.68 5.98 6.64
CA MET A 129 4.77 6.80 7.43
C MET A 129 3.78 5.97 8.25
N ASP A 130 3.53 4.72 7.84
CA ASP A 130 2.60 3.84 8.51
C ASP A 130 3.25 3.23 9.76
N GLN A 131 2.93 3.82 10.92
CA GLN A 131 3.45 3.35 12.21
C GLN A 131 2.77 2.07 12.69
N THR A 132 1.61 1.71 12.14
CA THR A 132 0.85 0.54 12.62
C THR A 132 1.47 -0.77 12.14
N LEU A 133 2.35 -0.70 11.13
CA LEU A 133 3.21 -1.80 10.72
C LEU A 133 4.11 -2.32 11.87
N GLN A 134 4.36 -1.51 12.91
CA GLN A 134 5.13 -1.91 14.10
C GLN A 134 4.30 -2.72 15.11
N GLU A 135 2.97 -2.79 14.95
CA GLU A 135 2.08 -3.53 15.85
C GLU A 135 2.15 -5.05 15.64
N GLY A 136 2.75 -5.50 14.54
CA GLY A 136 2.95 -6.91 14.21
C GLY A 136 2.33 -7.27 12.88
N ASP A 137 2.14 -8.58 12.69
CA ASP A 137 1.65 -9.14 11.44
C ASP A 137 0.12 -9.17 11.39
N VAL A 138 -0.43 -9.22 10.19
CA VAL A 138 -1.86 -9.44 9.96
C VAL A 138 -2.18 -10.87 10.34
N VAL A 139 -3.14 -11.07 11.24
CA VAL A 139 -3.57 -12.41 11.67
C VAL A 139 -4.97 -12.70 11.15
N LEU A 140 -5.09 -13.77 10.36
CA LEU A 140 -6.34 -14.26 9.77
C LEU A 140 -6.44 -15.76 10.00
N THR A 141 -7.59 -16.23 10.50
CA THR A 141 -7.81 -17.66 10.82
C THR A 141 -6.69 -18.31 11.66
N GLY A 142 -6.01 -17.53 12.51
CA GLY A 142 -4.86 -17.98 13.32
C GLY A 142 -3.53 -18.09 12.58
N LYS A 143 -3.43 -17.61 11.34
CA LYS A 143 -2.22 -17.55 10.52
C LYS A 143 -1.72 -16.11 10.41
N GLY A 144 -0.42 -15.91 10.55
CA GLY A 144 0.24 -14.61 10.40
C GLY A 144 0.66 -14.34 8.95
N TYR A 145 0.52 -13.08 8.53
CA TYR A 145 0.89 -12.55 7.22
C TYR A 145 1.62 -11.23 7.38
N ALA A 146 2.72 -11.06 6.66
CA ALA A 146 3.44 -9.79 6.61
C ALA A 146 2.52 -8.70 6.04
N PRO A 147 2.43 -7.54 6.69
CA PRO A 147 1.55 -6.47 6.24
C PRO A 147 2.07 -5.83 4.95
N SER A 148 1.18 -5.12 4.26
CA SER A 148 1.53 -4.24 3.14
C SER A 148 0.77 -2.93 3.26
N SER A 149 1.41 -1.83 2.89
CA SER A 149 0.78 -0.51 2.77
C SER A 149 0.36 -0.18 1.34
N PHE A 150 0.37 -1.14 0.41
CA PHE A 150 0.02 -0.91 -0.99
C PHE A 150 -0.91 -2.00 -1.51
N VAL A 151 -1.99 -1.58 -2.18
CA VAL A 151 -3.06 -2.45 -2.64
C VAL A 151 -3.47 -2.09 -4.06
N ALA A 152 -3.90 -3.09 -4.82
CA ALA A 152 -4.22 -2.93 -6.23
C ALA A 152 -5.65 -2.43 -6.48
N SER A 153 -5.86 -1.68 -7.56
CA SER A 153 -7.16 -1.06 -7.84
C SER A 153 -8.15 -2.04 -8.48
N PHE A 154 -9.23 -2.33 -7.77
CA PHE A 154 -10.44 -2.99 -8.29
C PHE A 154 -11.39 -2.02 -9.01
N GLY A 155 -11.12 -0.72 -8.88
CA GLY A 155 -11.95 0.34 -9.44
C GLY A 155 -13.19 0.63 -8.60
N PRO A 156 -14.20 1.28 -9.18
CA PRO A 156 -15.45 1.58 -8.49
C PRO A 156 -16.31 0.32 -8.37
N GLY A 157 -16.94 0.12 -7.21
CA GLY A 157 -17.84 -1.01 -6.97
C GLY A 157 -17.59 -1.67 -5.62
N ASP A 158 -18.44 -2.62 -5.26
CA ASP A 158 -18.30 -3.38 -4.01
C ASP A 158 -17.66 -4.74 -4.32
N MET A 159 -16.35 -4.85 -4.10
CA MET A 159 -15.59 -6.08 -4.42
C MET A 159 -16.04 -7.29 -3.60
N SER A 160 -16.67 -7.07 -2.45
CA SER A 160 -17.13 -8.13 -1.54
C SER A 160 -18.48 -8.71 -1.96
N LYS A 161 -19.32 -7.91 -2.64
CA LYS A 161 -20.63 -8.33 -3.13
C LYS A 161 -20.57 -8.75 -4.60
N ASN A 162 -19.86 -7.99 -5.42
CA ASN A 162 -19.83 -8.14 -6.87
C ASN A 162 -18.39 -8.29 -7.40
N PRO A 163 -17.63 -9.33 -7.01
CA PRO A 163 -16.23 -9.49 -7.42
C PRO A 163 -16.04 -9.62 -8.95
N ALA A 164 -17.09 -10.03 -9.67
CA ALA A 164 -17.09 -10.11 -11.12
C ALA A 164 -17.22 -8.74 -11.82
N GLU A 165 -17.72 -7.70 -11.13
CA GLU A 165 -17.91 -6.35 -11.66
C GLU A 165 -16.65 -5.48 -11.53
N ASN A 166 -15.47 -6.07 -11.70
CA ASN A 166 -14.19 -5.36 -11.67
C ASN A 166 -14.10 -4.36 -12.85
N LEU A 167 -13.96 -3.07 -12.55
CA LEU A 167 -13.73 -2.00 -13.53
C LEU A 167 -12.34 -1.37 -13.43
N GLY A 168 -11.54 -1.77 -12.44
CA GLY A 168 -10.14 -1.39 -12.30
C GLY A 168 -9.17 -2.32 -13.02
N ALA A 169 -7.88 -2.04 -12.84
CA ALA A 169 -6.80 -2.78 -13.48
C ALA A 169 -6.65 -4.21 -12.92
N PHE A 170 -7.06 -4.44 -11.67
CA PHE A 170 -6.80 -5.69 -10.95
C PHE A 170 -8.08 -6.26 -10.37
N GLY A 171 -8.30 -7.56 -10.57
CA GLY A 171 -9.42 -8.28 -10.00
C GLY A 171 -9.13 -9.76 -9.86
N GLN A 172 -10.16 -10.49 -9.47
CA GLN A 172 -10.14 -11.95 -9.36
C GLN A 172 -9.76 -12.57 -10.71
N ASN A 173 -8.64 -13.30 -10.77
CA ASN A 173 -8.14 -13.95 -11.99
C ASN A 173 -8.03 -13.01 -13.21
N SER A 174 -7.85 -11.69 -12.99
CA SER A 174 -7.72 -10.74 -14.08
C SER A 174 -6.43 -10.93 -14.88
N SER A 175 -6.46 -10.53 -16.14
CA SER A 175 -5.30 -10.53 -17.05
C SER A 175 -5.32 -9.28 -17.91
N THR A 176 -5.34 -8.13 -17.24
CA THR A 176 -5.47 -6.82 -17.88
C THR A 176 -4.25 -6.55 -18.76
N LYS A 177 -4.47 -6.18 -20.03
CA LYS A 177 -3.42 -5.80 -20.98
C LYS A 177 -3.37 -4.29 -21.10
N ASP A 178 -2.23 -3.72 -21.51
CA ASP A 178 -2.11 -2.29 -21.81
C ASP A 178 -3.24 -1.78 -22.71
N ARG A 179 -3.53 -2.50 -23.80
CA ARG A 179 -4.62 -2.18 -24.74
C ARG A 179 -6.04 -2.26 -24.14
N GLY A 180 -6.17 -2.89 -22.97
CA GLY A 180 -7.42 -3.00 -22.22
C GLY A 180 -7.68 -1.79 -21.32
N VAL A 181 -6.69 -0.91 -21.15
CA VAL A 181 -6.81 0.34 -20.39
C VAL A 181 -7.16 1.47 -21.36
N THR A 182 -8.43 1.52 -21.75
CA THR A 182 -8.93 2.49 -22.74
C THR A 182 -9.07 3.90 -22.19
N ASP A 183 -9.15 4.07 -20.87
CA ASP A 183 -9.15 5.39 -20.22
C ASP A 183 -7.75 6.04 -20.25
N GLY A 184 -6.72 5.25 -20.56
CA GLY A 184 -5.33 5.69 -20.64
C GLY A 184 -4.52 5.31 -19.41
N LEU A 185 -3.32 4.75 -19.62
CA LEU A 185 -2.44 4.28 -18.54
C LEU A 185 -2.08 5.40 -17.55
N SER A 186 -1.86 6.63 -18.01
CA SER A 186 -1.57 7.79 -17.16
C SER A 186 -2.77 8.30 -16.33
N TYR A 187 -3.98 7.81 -16.62
CA TYR A 187 -5.24 8.27 -16.03
C TYR A 187 -5.98 7.18 -15.26
N SER A 188 -5.37 5.99 -15.11
CA SER A 188 -5.94 4.86 -14.37
C SER A 188 -5.06 4.45 -13.20
N PHE A 189 -5.64 4.41 -12.00
CA PHE A 189 -5.00 3.91 -10.79
C PHE A 189 -4.71 2.42 -10.93
N PHE A 190 -3.48 2.05 -10.60
CA PHE A 190 -3.03 0.68 -10.56
C PHE A 190 -2.84 0.22 -9.12
N ILE A 191 -2.03 0.94 -8.36
CA ILE A 191 -1.74 0.64 -6.95
C ILE A 191 -1.98 1.89 -6.12
N GLY A 192 -2.66 1.75 -4.99
CA GLY A 192 -2.90 2.82 -4.02
C GLY A 192 -2.29 2.50 -2.67
N GLU A 193 -2.02 3.53 -1.88
CA GLU A 193 -1.68 3.33 -0.47
C GLU A 193 -2.86 2.74 0.33
N ARG A 194 -2.50 1.95 1.35
CA ARG A 194 -3.37 1.49 2.43
C ARG A 194 -2.68 1.76 3.76
N TRP A 195 -3.41 2.36 4.69
CA TRP A 195 -3.02 2.46 6.08
C TRP A 195 -3.53 1.23 6.84
N ASN A 196 -2.68 0.51 7.59
CA ASN A 196 -3.09 -0.69 8.34
C ASN A 196 -3.59 -0.35 9.75
N GLY A 197 -4.32 0.74 9.88
CA GLY A 197 -4.76 1.27 11.17
C GLY A 197 -6.03 0.65 11.73
N THR A 198 -6.31 0.99 12.98
CA THR A 198 -7.64 0.78 13.56
C THR A 198 -8.53 1.90 13.03
N TYR A 199 -9.59 1.58 12.29
CA TYR A 199 -10.68 2.53 12.12
C TYR A 199 -11.37 2.66 13.48
N GLU A 200 -11.46 3.87 14.02
CA GLU A 200 -12.39 4.11 15.12
C GLU A 200 -13.80 3.71 14.65
N GLU A 201 -14.59 3.10 15.54
CA GLU A 201 -16.01 2.81 15.35
C GLU A 201 -16.75 4.09 14.86
N ARG A 202 -16.87 4.27 13.55
CA ARG A 202 -17.64 5.36 12.95
C ARG A 202 -18.81 4.77 12.18
N LYS A 203 -19.98 5.31 12.51
CA LYS A 203 -21.36 4.87 12.21
C LYS A 203 -21.48 3.88 11.03
N ASN A 204 -22.10 2.73 11.31
CA ASN A 204 -22.64 1.73 10.36
C ASN A 204 -21.71 0.59 9.87
N GLN A 205 -20.48 0.44 10.38
CA GLN A 205 -19.52 -0.54 9.81
C GLN A 205 -19.37 -1.89 10.53
N GLY A 206 -20.14 -2.16 11.59
CA GLY A 206 -20.02 -3.42 12.34
C GLY A 206 -18.65 -3.59 13.03
N PRO A 207 -18.34 -4.77 13.62
CA PRO A 207 -17.28 -4.92 14.60
C PRO A 207 -15.86 -5.16 14.02
N ARG A 208 -15.52 -4.62 12.84
CA ARG A 208 -14.18 -4.81 12.24
C ARG A 208 -13.20 -3.76 12.75
N VAL A 209 -12.21 -4.21 13.53
CA VAL A 209 -11.37 -3.34 14.39
C VAL A 209 -10.02 -2.96 13.75
N LYS A 210 -9.55 -3.56 12.65
CA LYS A 210 -8.30 -3.15 11.97
C LYS A 210 -8.35 -3.35 10.46
N ILE A 211 -7.81 -2.40 9.71
CA ILE A 211 -7.48 -2.58 8.30
C ILE A 211 -6.32 -3.56 8.23
N GLN A 212 -6.49 -4.58 7.41
CA GLN A 212 -5.51 -5.63 7.23
C GLN A 212 -5.22 -5.71 5.74
N SER A 213 -4.02 -5.37 5.33
CA SER A 213 -3.52 -5.67 3.99
C SER A 213 -2.21 -6.43 4.07
N THR A 214 -2.03 -7.36 3.15
CA THR A 214 -0.82 -8.17 3.01
C THR A 214 -0.42 -8.21 1.54
N TRP A 215 0.87 -8.35 1.27
CA TRP A 215 1.34 -8.55 -0.09
C TRP A 215 1.08 -10.00 -0.58
N PHE A 216 0.89 -10.95 0.35
CA PHE A 216 0.92 -12.37 0.02
C PHE A 216 -0.31 -12.84 -0.77
N GLY A 217 -1.51 -12.45 -0.33
CA GLY A 217 -2.74 -12.92 -0.95
C GLY A 217 -4.05 -12.64 -0.21
N ALA A 218 -5.13 -13.03 -0.87
CA ALA A 218 -6.51 -13.02 -0.36
C ALA A 218 -6.86 -14.38 0.27
N GLU A 219 -6.94 -14.44 1.60
CA GLU A 219 -7.35 -15.65 2.32
C GLU A 219 -8.86 -15.90 2.15
N PRO A 220 -9.32 -17.15 1.97
CA PRO A 220 -10.73 -17.48 2.08
C PRO A 220 -11.36 -17.05 3.40
N ASP A 221 -12.62 -16.60 3.35
CA ASP A 221 -13.51 -16.51 4.49
C ASP A 221 -14.36 -17.79 4.54
N PHE A 222 -13.93 -18.73 5.39
CA PHE A 222 -14.60 -20.02 5.56
C PHE A 222 -16.01 -19.91 6.14
N ALA A 223 -16.35 -18.80 6.81
CA ALA A 223 -17.67 -18.61 7.40
C ALA A 223 -18.71 -18.17 6.34
N THR A 224 -18.28 -17.39 5.34
CA THR A 224 -19.18 -16.82 4.33
C THR A 224 -19.04 -17.47 2.95
N GLY A 225 -18.02 -18.31 2.74
CA GLY A 225 -17.70 -18.89 1.43
C GLY A 225 -17.11 -17.88 0.44
N LYS A 226 -16.78 -16.67 0.91
CA LYS A 226 -16.16 -15.60 0.12
C LYS A 226 -14.65 -15.62 0.28
N ASP A 227 -13.97 -14.68 -0.35
CA ASP A 227 -12.55 -14.41 -0.17
C ASP A 227 -12.31 -12.99 0.36
N ASN A 228 -11.21 -12.82 1.10
CA ASN A 228 -10.78 -11.54 1.63
C ASN A 228 -9.96 -10.77 0.59
N SER A 229 -10.58 -10.44 -0.55
CA SER A 229 -9.96 -9.70 -1.67
C SER A 229 -9.35 -8.35 -1.26
N HIS A 230 -9.93 -7.69 -0.25
CA HIS A 230 -9.48 -6.41 0.27
C HIS A 230 -8.09 -6.42 0.90
N LEU A 231 -7.55 -7.59 1.24
CA LEU A 231 -6.19 -7.72 1.76
C LEU A 231 -5.14 -7.25 0.74
N VAL A 232 -5.44 -7.38 -0.55
CA VAL A 232 -4.52 -7.11 -1.65
C VAL A 232 -5.04 -6.04 -2.62
N MET A 233 -6.33 -5.68 -2.53
CA MET A 233 -6.98 -4.74 -3.42
C MET A 233 -7.75 -3.65 -2.66
N PHE A 234 -8.04 -2.55 -3.34
CA PHE A 234 -8.96 -1.52 -2.86
C PHE A 234 -10.09 -1.26 -3.86
N GLN A 235 -11.23 -0.85 -3.33
CA GLN A 235 -12.34 -0.29 -4.09
C GLN A 235 -12.30 1.24 -3.98
N ALA A 236 -12.85 1.91 -4.98
CA ALA A 236 -12.94 3.36 -5.01
C ALA A 236 -14.38 3.85 -4.75
N VAL A 237 -15.08 3.23 -3.80
CA VAL A 237 -16.45 3.65 -3.45
C VAL A 237 -16.39 5.00 -2.73
N HIS A 238 -15.46 5.12 -1.78
CA HIS A 238 -15.20 6.35 -1.05
C HIS A 238 -13.80 6.88 -1.31
N THR A 239 -13.62 8.20 -1.19
CA THR A 239 -12.29 8.82 -1.28
C THR A 239 -11.42 8.40 -0.10
N PRO A 240 -10.08 8.43 -0.25
CA PRO A 240 -9.19 7.95 0.81
C PRO A 240 -9.37 8.71 2.11
N ASN A 241 -9.40 7.99 3.23
CA ASN A 241 -9.60 8.51 4.58
C ASN A 241 -10.88 9.34 4.80
N SER A 242 -11.90 9.21 3.95
CA SER A 242 -13.18 9.90 4.18
C SER A 242 -13.92 9.32 5.39
N ASP A 243 -14.84 10.09 5.97
CA ASP A 243 -15.66 9.62 7.10
C ASP A 243 -16.56 8.42 6.75
N ASP A 244 -16.85 8.21 5.47
CA ASP A 244 -17.64 7.08 4.96
C ASP A 244 -16.76 5.89 4.53
N SER A 245 -15.43 6.06 4.48
CA SER A 245 -14.49 5.02 4.03
C SER A 245 -14.49 3.80 4.95
N ASP A 246 -14.34 2.62 4.36
CA ASP A 246 -14.27 1.35 5.08
C ASP A 246 -12.94 0.60 4.82
N HIS A 247 -12.78 -0.57 5.45
CA HIS A 247 -11.62 -1.45 5.27
C HIS A 247 -11.37 -1.95 3.83
N LEU A 248 -12.25 -1.69 2.87
CA LEU A 248 -12.09 -2.02 1.45
C LEU A 248 -11.55 -0.82 0.65
N ASP A 249 -11.68 0.42 1.13
CA ASP A 249 -11.26 1.65 0.44
C ASP A 249 -9.79 2.04 0.67
N ALA A 250 -9.12 2.60 -0.35
CA ALA A 250 -7.74 3.09 -0.18
C ALA A 250 -7.62 4.07 1.00
N SER A 251 -6.46 4.06 1.66
CA SER A 251 -6.24 4.88 2.85
C SER A 251 -4.76 5.18 3.03
N SER A 252 -4.42 6.19 3.82
CA SER A 252 -3.04 6.67 3.91
C SER A 252 -2.70 7.19 5.29
N ALA A 253 -1.45 6.94 5.71
CA ALA A 253 -0.88 7.50 6.94
C ALA A 253 -0.39 8.95 6.76
N HIS A 254 -0.40 9.49 5.54
CA HIS A 254 -0.07 10.89 5.29
C HIS A 254 -1.26 11.79 5.67
N GLN A 255 -0.98 13.05 6.01
CA GLN A 255 -1.98 13.95 6.61
C GLN A 255 -2.98 14.55 5.61
N THR A 256 -2.61 14.66 4.34
CA THR A 256 -3.35 15.47 3.36
C THR A 256 -3.74 14.73 2.09
N GLY A 257 -3.35 13.46 1.96
CA GLY A 257 -3.53 12.71 0.72
C GLY A 257 -2.90 11.32 0.75
N ALA A 258 -2.99 10.63 -0.38
CA ALA A 258 -2.42 9.30 -0.58
C ALA A 258 -1.68 9.24 -1.92
N HIS A 259 -0.62 8.45 -1.98
CA HIS A 259 0.07 8.17 -3.24
C HIS A 259 -0.65 7.06 -4.01
N PHE A 260 -0.76 7.28 -5.32
CA PHE A 260 -1.26 6.32 -6.27
C PHE A 260 -0.26 6.16 -7.42
N LEU A 261 0.02 4.92 -7.76
CA LEU A 261 0.73 4.53 -8.98
C LEU A 261 -0.29 4.46 -10.11
N MET A 262 0.00 5.15 -11.20
CA MET A 262 -0.75 5.09 -12.44
C MET A 262 -0.25 3.93 -13.32
N GLY A 263 -1.06 3.51 -14.29
CA GLY A 263 -0.70 2.43 -15.21
C GLY A 263 0.51 2.70 -16.11
N ASP A 264 0.97 3.95 -16.24
CA ASP A 264 2.18 4.30 -16.98
C ASP A 264 3.45 4.33 -16.12
N GLY A 265 3.33 3.98 -14.82
CA GLY A 265 4.43 3.98 -13.87
C GLY A 265 4.66 5.32 -13.16
N SER A 266 3.91 6.37 -13.49
CA SER A 266 3.95 7.64 -12.75
C SER A 266 3.29 7.50 -11.38
N VAL A 267 3.72 8.31 -10.40
CA VAL A 267 3.17 8.29 -9.03
C VAL A 267 2.66 9.67 -8.68
N HIS A 268 1.36 9.75 -8.40
CA HIS A 268 0.64 10.99 -8.10
C HIS A 268 0.20 11.01 -6.64
N PHE A 269 0.25 12.19 -6.02
CA PHE A 269 -0.24 12.39 -4.66
C PHE A 269 -1.63 13.01 -4.72
N ILE A 270 -2.65 12.23 -4.38
CA ILE A 270 -4.06 12.61 -4.48
C ILE A 270 -4.53 13.15 -3.13
N SER A 271 -5.10 14.36 -3.14
CA SER A 271 -5.65 15.01 -1.94
C SER A 271 -6.84 14.22 -1.37
N PHE A 272 -7.00 14.21 -0.04
CA PHE A 272 -8.23 13.70 0.59
C PHE A 272 -9.48 14.53 0.25
N GLU A 273 -9.28 15.77 -0.23
CA GLU A 273 -10.34 16.66 -0.72
C GLU A 273 -10.67 16.45 -2.20
N VAL A 274 -10.11 15.42 -2.86
CA VAL A 274 -10.41 15.09 -4.25
C VAL A 274 -11.92 14.92 -4.46
N GLU A 275 -12.45 15.44 -5.57
CA GLU A 275 -13.86 15.25 -5.90
C GLU A 275 -14.15 13.74 -6.05
N PRO A 276 -15.16 13.19 -5.34
CA PRO A 276 -15.45 11.75 -5.38
C PRO A 276 -15.74 11.22 -6.79
N ALA A 277 -16.32 12.06 -7.66
CA ALA A 277 -16.52 11.72 -9.06
C ALA A 277 -15.18 11.50 -9.76
N LEU A 278 -14.26 12.47 -9.70
CA LEU A 278 -12.93 12.35 -10.30
C LEU A 278 -12.16 11.14 -9.77
N TYR A 279 -12.18 10.91 -8.46
CA TYR A 279 -11.51 9.75 -7.85
C TYR A 279 -12.01 8.41 -8.41
N ARG A 280 -13.32 8.26 -8.58
CA ARG A 280 -13.91 7.07 -9.21
C ARG A 280 -13.50 6.92 -10.67
N LYS A 281 -13.44 8.00 -11.44
CA LYS A 281 -12.97 7.98 -12.84
C LYS A 281 -11.53 7.52 -12.93
N LEU A 282 -10.66 8.04 -12.08
CA LEU A 282 -9.26 7.63 -12.04
C LEU A 282 -9.10 6.16 -11.64
N SER A 283 -10.08 5.55 -10.96
CA SER A 283 -10.02 4.14 -10.61
C SER A 283 -10.51 3.18 -11.70
N THR A 284 -11.10 3.67 -12.80
CA THR A 284 -11.50 2.82 -13.93
C THR A 284 -10.41 2.69 -14.99
N ILE A 285 -10.40 1.55 -15.67
CA ILE A 285 -9.56 1.35 -16.88
C ILE A 285 -10.36 1.45 -18.18
N ARG A 286 -11.70 1.46 -18.09
CA ARG A 286 -12.63 1.42 -19.23
C ARG A 286 -13.97 2.12 -18.98
N GLY A 287 -13.97 3.18 -18.19
CA GLY A 287 -15.12 4.04 -17.92
C GLY A 287 -15.52 4.92 -19.10
N GLY A 288 -14.62 5.14 -20.08
CA GLY A 288 -14.89 5.93 -21.28
C GLY A 288 -14.77 7.45 -21.08
N GLU A 289 -14.17 7.87 -19.97
CA GLU A 289 -14.07 9.27 -19.57
C GLU A 289 -12.60 9.71 -19.57
N LEU A 290 -12.19 10.57 -20.51
CA LEU A 290 -10.87 11.19 -20.47
C LEU A 290 -10.85 12.19 -19.30
N THR A 291 -10.12 11.86 -18.24
CA THR A 291 -9.83 12.80 -17.16
C THR A 291 -8.74 13.77 -17.64
N GLY A 292 -8.91 15.08 -17.41
CA GLY A 292 -7.87 16.08 -17.68
C GLY A 292 -6.70 15.96 -16.70
N GLU A 293 -5.72 16.86 -16.73
CA GLU A 293 -4.65 16.91 -15.70
C GLU A 293 -5.27 17.06 -14.29
N PHE A 294 -4.83 16.21 -13.34
CA PHE A 294 -5.35 16.10 -11.98
C PHE A 294 -4.22 16.10 -10.93
#